data_AF-A0A838HCM1-F1
#
_entry.id   AF-A0A838HCM1-F1
#
_cell.length_a   1.000
_cell.length_b   1.000
_cell.length_c   1.000
_cell.angle_alpha   90.00
_cell.angle_beta   90.00
_cell.angle_gamma   90.00
#
_symmetry.space_group_name_H-M   'P 1'
#
loop_
_entity.id
_entity.type
_entity.pdbx_description
1 polymer ?
#
loop_
_entity_poly.entity_id
_entity_poly.type
_entity_poly.pdbx_seq_one_letter_code
_entity_poly.pdbx_strand_id
1 'polypeptide(L)'
;MANRATGIGSMPGEDFGDSMHTVLGEVGDLPHVVELPDRGVAAGMVGRTLGMVTGLGADLQPAGWRLTDAPGVDQRRARSLLAQDLD
;
A
#
# COMPACT_ATOMS: atom_id res chain seq x y z
N MET A 1 4.51 -1.10 24.04
CA MET A 1 4.97 -0.15 23.00
C MET A 1 4.72 -0.83 21.67
N ALA A 2 3.98 -0.22 20.73
CA ALA A 2 3.78 -0.84 19.43
C ALA A 2 5.11 -0.82 18.66
N ASN A 3 5.66 -2.00 18.36
CA ASN A 3 6.85 -2.11 17.53
C ASN A 3 6.49 -1.68 16.10
N ARG A 4 7.26 -0.74 15.56
CA ARG A 4 7.17 -0.35 14.15
C ARG A 4 8.18 -1.17 13.37
N ALA A 5 7.70 -1.96 12.42
CA ALA A 5 8.52 -2.74 11.52
C ALA A 5 8.15 -2.46 10.07
N THR A 6 9.12 -2.67 9.17
CA THR A 6 8.89 -2.70 7.73
C THR A 6 9.43 -4.01 7.19
N GLY A 7 8.67 -4.65 6.31
CA GLY A 7 9.15 -5.79 5.53
C GLY A 7 9.99 -5.31 4.35
N ILE A 8 10.89 -6.17 3.88
CA ILE A 8 11.60 -5.97 2.61
C ILE A 8 10.92 -6.79 1.53
N GLY A 9 10.58 -6.14 0.43
CA GLY A 9 10.05 -6.79 -0.77
C GLY A 9 8.53 -6.91 -0.78
N SER A 10 8.02 -7.13 -1.99
CA SER A 10 6.61 -7.38 -2.25
C SER A 10 6.27 -8.85 -2.03
N MET A 11 5.11 -9.13 -1.46
CA MET A 11 4.58 -10.49 -1.39
C MET A 11 3.79 -10.82 -2.67
N PRO A 12 3.79 -12.08 -3.12
CA PRO A 12 3.01 -12.51 -4.27
C PRO A 12 1.53 -12.66 -3.93
N GLY A 13 0.67 -12.62 -4.94
CA GLY A 13 -0.75 -12.90 -4.81
C GLY A 13 -1.58 -11.68 -4.41
N GLU A 14 -2.89 -11.92 -4.26
CA GLU A 14 -3.89 -10.85 -4.13
C GLU A 14 -4.63 -10.84 -2.79
N ASP A 15 -4.49 -11.90 -1.97
CA ASP A 15 -5.18 -12.02 -0.69
C ASP A 15 -4.36 -11.38 0.44
N PHE A 16 -4.84 -10.21 0.89
CA PHE A 16 -4.20 -9.46 1.98
C PHE A 16 -4.36 -10.13 3.34
N GLY A 17 -5.51 -10.76 3.61
CA GLY A 17 -5.78 -11.42 4.88
C GLY A 17 -4.87 -12.62 5.09
N ASP A 18 -4.76 -13.48 4.08
CA ASP A 18 -3.87 -14.64 4.11
C ASP A 18 -2.39 -14.23 4.20
N SER A 19 -1.99 -13.18 3.48
CA SER A 19 -0.63 -12.64 3.55
C SER A 19 -0.30 -12.08 4.94
N MET A 20 -1.23 -11.35 5.55
CA MET A 20 -1.09 -10.85 6.92
C MET A 20 -1.08 -12.00 7.94
N HIS A 21 -1.86 -13.06 7.74
CA HIS A 21 -1.81 -14.25 8.59
C HIS A 21 -0.42 -14.89 8.58
N THR A 22 0.20 -14.97 7.40
CA THR A 22 1.59 -15.45 7.26
C THR A 22 2.57 -14.54 8.00
N VAL A 23 2.50 -13.22 7.82
CA VAL A 23 3.39 -12.29 8.54
C VAL A 23 3.27 -12.47 10.05
N LEU A 24 2.03 -12.48 10.57
CA LEU A 24 1.78 -12.64 12.00
C LEU A 24 2.26 -14.00 12.55
N GLY A 25 2.27 -15.05 11.72
CA GLY A 25 2.79 -16.37 12.06
C GLY A 25 4.32 -16.47 12.04
N GLU A 26 4.99 -15.73 11.17
CA GLU A 26 6.41 -15.95 10.85
C GLU A 26 7.38 -14.90 11.43
N VAL A 27 6.98 -13.63 11.59
CA VAL A 27 7.95 -12.54 11.92
C VAL A 27 8.01 -12.15 13.40
N GLY A 28 7.27 -12.85 14.27
CA GLY A 28 7.30 -12.66 15.72
C GLY A 28 6.94 -11.23 16.17
N ASP A 29 7.80 -10.61 16.98
CA ASP A 29 7.54 -9.30 17.63
C ASP A 29 7.64 -8.08 16.69
N LEU A 30 7.87 -8.29 15.39
CA LEU A 30 8.05 -7.24 14.38
C LEU A 30 7.04 -7.36 13.23
N PRO A 31 5.72 -7.44 13.49
CA PRO A 31 4.73 -7.50 12.43
C PRO A 31 4.74 -6.22 11.61
N HIS A 32 4.56 -6.37 10.30
CA HIS A 32 4.55 -5.26 9.36
C HIS A 32 3.38 -5.42 8.39
N VAL A 33 2.96 -4.30 7.79
CA VAL A 33 1.92 -4.32 6.77
C VAL A 33 2.54 -4.74 5.45
N VAL A 34 1.98 -5.77 4.83
CA VAL A 34 2.48 -6.30 3.55
C VAL A 34 2.12 -5.40 2.38
N GLU A 35 2.93 -5.47 1.32
CA GLU A 35 2.62 -4.90 0.01
C GLU A 35 2.31 -6.05 -0.96
N LEU A 36 1.19 -5.94 -1.68
CA LEU A 36 0.71 -6.93 -2.66
C LEU A 36 0.47 -6.27 -4.03
N PRO A 37 1.51 -6.07 -4.85
CA PRO A 37 1.39 -5.38 -6.14
C PRO A 37 0.49 -6.08 -7.15
N ASP A 38 0.26 -7.38 -7.02
CA ASP A 38 -0.63 -8.14 -7.91
C ASP A 38 -2.09 -7.66 -7.80
N ARG A 39 -2.48 -7.03 -6.66
CA ARG A 39 -3.78 -6.34 -6.50
C ARG A 39 -3.90 -5.04 -7.32
N GLY A 40 -2.87 -4.73 -8.10
CA GLY A 40 -2.81 -3.59 -9.01
C GLY A 40 -1.93 -2.44 -8.51
N VAL A 41 -1.72 -1.47 -9.40
CA VAL A 41 -0.78 -0.34 -9.21
C VAL A 41 -1.04 0.51 -7.96
N ALA A 42 -2.28 0.56 -7.48
CA ALA A 42 -2.65 1.25 -6.24
C ALA A 42 -2.14 0.52 -4.98
N ALA A 43 -1.99 -0.81 -5.06
CA ALA A 43 -1.54 -1.67 -3.98
C ALA A 43 -0.01 -1.77 -3.86
N GLY A 44 0.73 -1.40 -4.91
CA GLY A 44 2.19 -1.34 -4.89
C GLY A 44 2.74 -0.14 -4.12
N MET A 45 4.05 -0.14 -3.87
CA MET A 45 4.78 0.78 -3.01
C MET A 45 4.46 2.26 -3.29
N VAL A 46 4.48 2.62 -4.58
CA VAL A 46 4.24 4.00 -5.03
C VAL A 46 2.77 4.39 -4.78
N GLY A 47 1.83 3.52 -5.14
CA GLY A 47 0.40 3.76 -4.92
C GLY A 47 0.08 3.95 -3.43
N ARG A 48 0.55 3.02 -2.59
CA ARG A 48 0.40 3.09 -1.12
C ARG A 48 0.95 4.40 -0.56
N THR A 49 2.16 4.76 -0.98
CA THR A 49 2.81 6.01 -0.54
C THR A 49 1.97 7.23 -0.95
N LEU A 50 1.52 7.30 -2.21
CA LEU A 50 0.70 8.40 -2.71
C LEU A 50 -0.67 8.48 -2.00
N GLY A 51 -1.21 7.37 -1.53
CA GLY A 51 -2.40 7.33 -0.68
C GLY A 51 -2.23 8.02 0.68
N MET A 52 -0.99 8.14 1.17
CA MET A 52 -0.63 8.82 2.42
C MET A 52 -0.26 10.29 2.23
N VAL A 53 0.11 10.70 1.01
CA VAL A 53 0.55 12.06 0.70
C VAL A 53 -0.60 13.06 0.88
N THR A 54 -0.30 14.18 1.54
CA THR A 54 -1.21 15.32 1.69
C THR A 54 -0.58 16.57 1.08
N GLY A 55 -1.40 17.52 0.63
CA GLY A 55 -0.92 18.77 0.01
C GLY A 55 -0.43 18.64 -1.44
N LEU A 56 -0.41 17.44 -2.01
CA LEU A 56 -0.07 17.17 -3.40
C LEU A 56 -0.99 16.10 -3.98
N GLY A 57 -1.36 16.27 -5.25
CA GLY A 57 -2.14 15.32 -6.01
C GLY A 57 -1.29 14.31 -6.78
N ALA A 58 -1.86 13.17 -7.13
CA ALA A 58 -1.32 12.29 -8.15
C ALA A 58 -2.42 11.60 -8.97
N ASP A 59 -2.12 11.32 -10.23
CA ASP A 59 -2.91 10.49 -11.12
C ASP A 59 -2.06 9.42 -11.81
N LEU A 60 -2.73 8.38 -12.32
CA LEU A 60 -2.06 7.32 -13.05
C LEU A 60 -2.10 7.63 -14.55
N GLN A 61 -0.91 7.68 -15.17
CA GLN A 61 -0.72 7.84 -16.61
C GLN A 61 -0.17 6.55 -17.22
N PRO A 62 -0.17 6.39 -18.56
CA PRO A 62 0.44 5.24 -19.22
C PRO A 62 1.92 5.02 -18.86
N ALA A 63 2.65 6.09 -18.56
CA ALA A 63 4.05 6.05 -18.14
C ALA A 63 4.25 5.82 -16.62
N GLY A 64 3.15 5.71 -15.85
CA GLY A 64 3.16 5.56 -14.40
C GLY A 64 2.53 6.75 -13.67
N TRP A 65 2.81 6.85 -12.38
CA TRP A 65 2.28 7.92 -11.53
C TRP A 65 2.84 9.29 -11.91
N ARG A 66 1.96 10.29 -11.95
CA ARG A 66 2.31 11.69 -12.19
C ARG A 66 1.76 12.56 -11.08
N LEU A 67 2.57 13.51 -10.63
CA LEU A 67 2.16 14.51 -9.63
C LEU A 67 1.25 15.57 -10.26
N THR A 68 0.25 16.01 -9.51
CA THR A 68 -0.75 17.00 -9.91
C THR A 68 -1.02 17.99 -8.78
N ASP A 69 -1.71 19.08 -9.09
CA ASP A 69 -2.01 20.14 -8.11
C ASP A 69 -3.07 19.73 -7.07
N ALA A 70 -3.87 18.68 -7.35
CA ALA A 70 -4.93 18.22 -6.47
C ALA A 70 -5.22 16.72 -6.60
N PRO A 71 -5.65 16.02 -5.52
CA PRO A 71 -5.92 14.58 -5.55
C PRO A 71 -7.00 14.15 -6.54
N GLY A 72 -6.59 13.33 -7.50
CA GLY A 72 -7.47 12.70 -8.50
C GLY A 72 -8.17 11.42 -8.01
N VAL A 73 -8.86 10.74 -8.92
CA VAL A 73 -9.55 9.47 -8.62
C VAL A 73 -8.57 8.35 -8.26
N ASP A 74 -7.41 8.29 -8.90
CA ASP A 74 -6.43 7.21 -8.69
C ASP A 74 -5.78 7.30 -7.30
N GLN A 75 -5.39 8.49 -6.87
CA GLN A 75 -4.90 8.70 -5.50
C GLN A 75 -5.97 8.41 -4.45
N ARG A 76 -7.25 8.76 -4.70
CA ARG A 76 -8.35 8.40 -3.80
C ARG A 76 -8.56 6.89 -3.73
N ARG A 77 -8.43 6.17 -4.84
CA ARG A 77 -8.46 4.70 -4.87
C ARG A 77 -7.31 4.09 -4.07
N ALA A 78 -6.08 4.60 -4.26
CA ALA A 78 -4.93 4.15 -3.49
C ALA A 78 -5.09 4.41 -1.98
N ARG A 79 -5.60 5.58 -1.60
CA ARG A 79 -5.96 5.88 -0.20
C ARG A 79 -7.02 4.95 0.35
N SER A 80 -8.08 4.67 -0.43
CA SER A 80 -9.15 3.78 0.00
C SER A 80 -8.65 2.35 0.18
N LEU A 81 -7.80 1.87 -0.71
CA LEU A 81 -7.22 0.53 -0.62
C LEU A 81 -6.28 0.41 0.58
N LEU A 82 -5.43 1.41 0.80
CA LEU A 82 -4.58 1.46 1.99
C LEU A 82 -5.39 1.51 3.29
N ALA A 83 -6.52 2.21 3.30
CA ALA A 83 -7.40 2.23 4.47
C ALA A 83 -8.00 0.85 4.75
N GLN A 84 -8.47 0.14 3.71
CA GLN A 84 -9.00 -1.22 3.84
C GLN A 84 -7.95 -2.22 4.37
N ASP A 85 -6.68 -2.04 4.02
CA ASP A 85 -5.58 -2.86 4.52
C ASP A 85 -5.23 -2.58 6.00
N LEU A 86 -5.70 -1.46 6.55
CA LEU A 86 -5.42 -1.01 7.92
C LEU A 86 -6.64 -1.11 8.86
N ASP A 87 -7.81 -1.42 8.30
CA ASP A 87 -9.06 -1.70 9.04
C ASP A 87 -9.05 -3.13 9.60
#